data_AF-M1GNT6-F1
#
_entry.id   AF-M1GNT6-F1
#
_cell.length_a   1.000
_cell.length_b   1.000
_cell.length_c   1.000
_cell.angle_alpha   90.00
_cell.angle_beta   90.00
_cell.angle_gamma   90.00
#
_symmetry.space_group_name_H-M   'P 1'
#
loop_
_entity.id
_entity.type
_entity.pdbx_description
1 polymer ?
#
loop_
_entity_poly.entity_id
_entity_poly.type
_entity_poly.pdbx_seq_one_letter_code
_entity_poly.pdbx_strand_id
1 'polypeptide(L)'
;MSARQQNPFLVGKVAVRVVIVSGPAGTPALFTAAETARVQAITVMALRILGVQATAMDTRVPLVWDLRFTSVQVTAPPPAPLPDPNSHDRAVIIAREQPWRDEALQILTGQTDAAGMRALRADSLGANDHAVIVLWTRYECGWVATAVDEFAYCALSWPMFDARTGFRLNSAPLVLAHEICHLFGAPDEYSATDSTGVVVPCRLLDDQGEGFGRLDFANINCDHFNPHPEPCLMNSKDNLLCDTTKAHVGWLDSDRNGVLDVFA
;
A
#
# COMPACT_ATOMS: atom_id res chain seq x y z
N MET A 1 -3.16 15.18 8.30
CA MET A 1 -2.04 14.45 8.94
C MET A 1 -1.56 13.42 7.95
N SER A 2 -0.30 13.45 7.52
CA SER A 2 0.25 12.52 6.51
C SER A 2 0.44 11.10 7.07
N ALA A 3 0.68 10.11 6.21
CA ALA A 3 1.02 8.75 6.63
C ALA A 3 2.17 8.72 7.64
N ARG A 4 3.22 9.52 7.42
CA ARG A 4 4.36 9.64 8.35
C ARG A 4 3.95 9.98 9.79
N GLN A 5 2.82 10.66 9.98
CA GLN A 5 2.29 11.00 11.30
C GLN A 5 1.35 9.91 11.86
N GLN A 6 0.70 9.14 10.99
CA GLN A 6 -0.28 8.12 11.39
C GLN A 6 0.39 6.76 11.64
N ASN A 7 1.36 6.41 10.79
CA ASN A 7 2.09 5.15 10.75
C ASN A 7 3.60 5.46 10.65
N PRO A 8 4.22 5.92 11.75
CA PRO A 8 5.61 6.38 11.72
C PRO A 8 6.62 5.25 11.41
N PHE A 9 6.37 4.03 11.87
CA PHE A 9 7.29 2.91 11.76
C PHE A 9 6.52 1.60 11.57
N LEU A 10 7.03 0.70 10.73
CA LEU A 10 6.42 -0.62 10.52
C LEU A 10 6.87 -1.60 11.61
N VAL A 11 6.55 -1.32 12.87
CA VAL A 11 6.96 -2.11 14.03
C VAL A 11 5.78 -2.33 14.97
N GLY A 12 5.97 -3.16 16.00
CA GLY A 12 4.97 -3.47 16.99
C GLY A 12 3.82 -4.32 16.44
N LYS A 13 2.62 -4.09 16.98
CA LYS A 13 1.39 -4.77 16.58
C LYS A 13 0.65 -3.88 15.58
N VAL A 14 0.52 -4.34 14.34
CA VAL A 14 -0.10 -3.61 13.24
C VAL A 14 -1.46 -4.22 12.91
N ALA A 15 -2.52 -3.44 13.02
CA ALA A 15 -3.84 -3.82 12.53
C ALA A 15 -3.87 -3.75 11.01
N VAL A 16 -4.31 -4.83 10.35
CA VAL A 16 -4.52 -4.87 8.91
C VAL A 16 -5.99 -5.15 8.67
N ARG A 17 -6.73 -4.10 8.28
CA ARG A 17 -8.15 -4.18 7.99
C ARG A 17 -8.36 -4.32 6.49
N VAL A 18 -8.72 -5.52 6.06
CA VAL A 18 -8.97 -5.82 4.65
C VAL A 18 -10.47 -5.73 4.38
N VAL A 19 -10.86 -4.84 3.46
CA VAL A 19 -12.24 -4.67 3.01
C VAL A 19 -12.34 -5.13 1.56
N ILE A 20 -13.14 -6.15 1.31
CA ILE A 20 -13.46 -6.64 -0.04
C ILE A 20 -14.76 -6.00 -0.48
N VAL A 21 -14.65 -5.01 -1.36
CA VAL A 21 -15.77 -4.24 -1.91
C VAL A 21 -16.28 -4.94 -3.17
N SER A 22 -17.49 -5.47 -3.08
CA SER A 22 -18.20 -6.11 -4.19
C SER A 22 -19.29 -5.20 -4.74
N GLY A 23 -19.51 -5.23 -6.05
CA GLY A 23 -20.70 -4.63 -6.65
C GLY A 23 -21.97 -5.46 -6.49
N PRO A 24 -23.09 -5.02 -7.10
CA PRO A 24 -24.38 -5.67 -6.94
C PRO A 24 -24.39 -7.13 -7.38
N ALA A 25 -25.27 -7.92 -6.76
CA ALA A 25 -25.50 -9.30 -7.15
C ALA A 25 -25.82 -9.42 -8.66
N GLY A 26 -25.20 -10.39 -9.34
CA GLY A 26 -25.38 -10.61 -10.78
C GLY A 26 -24.54 -9.69 -11.68
N THR A 27 -23.71 -8.81 -11.12
CA THR A 27 -22.79 -7.97 -11.91
C THR A 27 -21.38 -8.56 -11.97
N PRO A 28 -20.57 -8.21 -12.97
CA PRO A 28 -19.14 -8.56 -13.01
C PRO A 28 -18.33 -7.99 -11.84
N ALA A 29 -18.86 -7.02 -11.11
CA ALA A 29 -18.21 -6.41 -9.95
C ALA A 29 -18.42 -7.21 -8.65
N LEU A 30 -19.27 -8.25 -8.66
CA LEU A 30 -19.45 -9.16 -7.52
C LEU A 30 -18.22 -10.07 -7.36
N PHE A 31 -17.65 -10.13 -6.16
CA PHE A 31 -16.67 -11.18 -5.85
C PHE A 31 -17.35 -12.53 -5.66
N THR A 32 -16.76 -13.58 -6.23
CA THR A 32 -17.10 -14.95 -5.87
C THR A 32 -16.42 -15.37 -4.56
N ALA A 33 -16.90 -16.47 -3.96
CA ALA A 33 -16.26 -17.06 -2.77
C ALA A 33 -14.81 -17.48 -3.05
N ALA A 34 -14.52 -18.01 -4.23
CA ALA A 34 -13.17 -18.42 -4.63
C ALA A 34 -12.22 -17.21 -4.76
N GLU A 35 -12.71 -16.10 -5.29
CA GLU A 35 -11.92 -14.87 -5.41
C GLU A 35 -11.68 -14.22 -4.05
N THR A 36 -12.70 -14.23 -3.17
CA THR A 36 -12.58 -13.80 -1.78
C THR A 36 -11.48 -14.58 -1.05
N ALA A 37 -11.48 -15.92 -1.17
CA ALA A 37 -10.45 -16.76 -0.57
C ALA A 37 -9.04 -16.48 -1.15
N ARG A 38 -8.94 -16.17 -2.45
CA ARG A 38 -7.67 -15.78 -3.07
C ARG A 38 -7.15 -14.44 -2.57
N VAL A 39 -8.01 -13.43 -2.43
CA VAL A 39 -7.66 -12.13 -1.84
C VAL A 39 -7.12 -12.32 -0.42
N GLN A 40 -7.77 -13.16 0.37
CA GLN A 40 -7.31 -13.50 1.72
C GLN A 40 -5.92 -14.13 1.71
N ALA A 41 -5.70 -15.13 0.84
CA ALA A 41 -4.41 -15.79 0.70
C ALA A 41 -3.30 -14.83 0.24
N ILE A 42 -3.57 -13.98 -0.75
CA ILE A 42 -2.65 -12.95 -1.23
C ILE A 42 -2.25 -12.01 -0.09
N THR A 43 -3.22 -11.57 0.69
CA THR A 43 -2.96 -10.66 1.81
C THR A 43 -2.06 -11.32 2.86
N VAL A 44 -2.37 -12.56 3.25
CA VAL A 44 -1.51 -13.31 4.20
C VAL A 44 -0.10 -13.49 3.66
N MET A 45 0.06 -13.77 2.35
CA MET A 45 1.38 -13.88 1.73
C MET A 45 2.15 -12.56 1.72
N ALA A 46 1.50 -11.43 1.44
CA ALA A 46 2.11 -10.09 1.49
C ALA A 46 2.64 -9.77 2.90
N LEU A 47 1.82 -10.00 3.92
CA LEU A 47 2.22 -9.79 5.31
C LEU A 47 3.34 -10.74 5.75
N ARG A 48 3.35 -11.97 5.22
CA ARG A 48 4.44 -12.92 5.45
C ARG A 48 5.76 -12.47 4.80
N ILE A 49 5.72 -11.90 3.60
CA ILE A 49 6.91 -11.35 2.93
C ILE A 49 7.57 -10.30 3.83
N LEU A 50 6.80 -9.36 4.38
CA LEU A 50 7.32 -8.35 5.30
C LEU A 50 7.77 -8.97 6.64
N GLY A 51 6.99 -9.89 7.20
CA GLY A 51 7.31 -10.54 8.47
C GLY A 51 8.59 -11.38 8.45
N VAL A 52 8.85 -12.13 7.38
CA VAL A 52 10.10 -12.91 7.24
C VAL A 52 11.31 -11.98 7.23
N GLN A 53 11.21 -10.85 6.55
CA GLN A 53 12.30 -9.89 6.43
C GLN A 53 12.58 -9.15 7.74
N ALA A 54 11.53 -8.77 8.47
CA ALA A 54 11.63 -8.25 9.83
C ALA A 54 12.39 -9.21 10.76
N THR A 55 12.20 -10.53 10.60
CA THR A 55 12.90 -11.55 11.41
C THR A 55 14.31 -11.90 10.94
N ALA A 56 14.66 -11.56 9.70
CA ALA A 56 15.96 -11.88 9.09
C ALA A 56 17.03 -10.81 9.39
N MET A 57 16.64 -9.70 10.02
CA MET A 57 17.57 -8.66 10.46
C MET A 57 18.40 -9.08 11.67
N ASP A 58 19.62 -8.55 11.76
CA ASP A 58 20.49 -8.70 12.92
C ASP A 58 19.83 -8.14 14.19
N THR A 59 19.20 -6.96 14.05
CA THR A 59 18.35 -6.36 15.08
C THR A 59 16.91 -6.78 14.85
N ARG A 60 16.37 -7.60 15.76
CA ARG A 60 15.02 -8.15 15.61
C ARG A 60 13.98 -7.04 15.60
N VAL A 61 13.26 -6.94 14.48
CA VAL A 61 12.10 -6.06 14.37
C VAL A 61 10.90 -6.74 15.02
N PRO A 62 10.31 -6.18 16.09
CA PRO A 62 9.05 -6.70 16.61
C PRO A 62 7.95 -6.37 15.62
N LEU A 63 7.36 -7.36 14.96
CA LEU A 63 6.27 -7.15 14.01
C LEU A 63 5.22 -8.26 14.12
N VAL A 64 4.00 -7.88 14.49
CA VAL A 64 2.85 -8.77 14.66
C VAL A 64 1.65 -8.20 13.93
N TRP A 65 0.92 -9.04 13.20
CA TRP A 65 -0.25 -8.64 12.42
C TRP A 65 -1.56 -8.99 13.15
N ASP A 66 -2.45 -8.02 13.34
CA ASP A 66 -3.86 -8.22 13.70
C ASP A 66 -4.71 -8.07 12.43
N LEU A 67 -4.94 -9.20 11.75
CA LEU A 67 -5.56 -9.24 10.42
C LEU A 67 -7.07 -9.49 10.53
N ARG A 68 -7.88 -8.61 9.92
CA ARG A 68 -9.34 -8.76 9.86
C ARG A 68 -9.85 -8.56 8.44
N PHE A 69 -10.66 -9.50 7.98
CA PHE A 69 -11.35 -9.41 6.69
C PHE A 69 -12.80 -8.99 6.87
N THR A 70 -13.30 -8.18 5.96
CA THR A 70 -14.72 -7.84 5.87
C THR A 70 -15.11 -7.69 4.41
N SER A 71 -16.23 -8.27 4.03
CA SER A 71 -16.80 -8.07 2.70
C SER A 71 -17.97 -7.11 2.82
N VAL A 72 -18.05 -6.16 1.89
CA VAL A 72 -19.16 -5.21 1.79
C VAL A 72 -19.65 -5.21 0.34
N GLN A 73 -20.96 -5.17 0.17
CA GLN A 73 -21.58 -5.06 -1.14
C GLN A 73 -22.11 -3.63 -1.30
N VAL A 74 -21.70 -2.98 -2.38
CA VAL A 74 -22.13 -1.62 -2.74
C VAL A 74 -23.09 -1.66 -3.93
N THR A 75 -23.85 -0.59 -4.11
CA THR A 75 -24.79 -0.38 -5.20
C THR A 75 -24.24 0.51 -6.32
N ALA A 76 -23.11 1.18 -6.06
CA ALA A 76 -22.44 2.09 -6.97
C ALA A 76 -22.20 1.42 -8.33
N PRO A 77 -22.60 2.06 -9.44
CA PRO A 77 -22.24 1.59 -10.77
C PRO A 77 -20.73 1.74 -10.98
N PRO A 78 -20.12 0.92 -11.86
CA PRO A 78 -18.73 1.13 -12.23
C PRO A 78 -18.55 2.50 -12.90
N PRO A 79 -17.48 3.24 -12.58
CA PRO A 79 -17.24 4.56 -13.17
C PRO A 79 -17.08 4.44 -14.71
N ALA A 80 -17.74 5.31 -15.47
CA ALA A 80 -17.74 5.30 -16.94
C ALA A 80 -17.36 6.67 -17.54
N PRO A 81 -16.60 6.73 -18.66
CA PRO A 81 -15.85 5.64 -19.29
C PRO A 81 -14.53 5.33 -18.57
N LEU A 82 -13.86 4.25 -19.00
CA LEU A 82 -12.50 3.96 -18.57
C LEU A 82 -11.56 5.09 -19.01
N PRO A 83 -10.81 5.77 -18.11
CA PRO A 83 -9.77 6.71 -18.48
C PRO A 83 -8.67 5.97 -19.22
N ASP A 84 -7.74 6.74 -19.77
CA ASP A 84 -6.49 6.18 -20.24
C ASP A 84 -5.92 5.31 -19.11
N PRO A 85 -5.79 4.00 -19.35
CA PRO A 85 -5.39 3.11 -18.29
C PRO A 85 -3.91 3.35 -17.90
N ASN A 86 -3.18 4.23 -18.61
CA ASN A 86 -1.85 4.72 -18.26
C ASN A 86 -1.88 5.99 -17.39
N SER A 87 -3.05 6.48 -17.01
CA SER A 87 -3.16 7.71 -16.21
C SER A 87 -2.72 7.46 -14.78
N HIS A 88 -1.48 7.88 -14.49
CA HIS A 88 -0.94 8.02 -13.14
C HIS A 88 -1.39 9.32 -12.46
N ASP A 89 -2.36 10.03 -13.05
CA ASP A 89 -2.94 11.22 -12.45
C ASP A 89 -3.71 10.83 -11.19
N ARG A 90 -3.23 11.34 -10.06
CA ARG A 90 -3.79 11.07 -8.74
C ARG A 90 -5.27 11.45 -8.65
N ALA A 91 -5.67 12.56 -9.27
CA ALA A 91 -7.05 13.01 -9.26
C ALA A 91 -7.95 12.04 -10.05
N VAL A 92 -7.44 11.49 -11.16
CA VAL A 92 -8.16 10.48 -11.95
C VAL A 92 -8.35 9.22 -11.11
N ILE A 93 -7.28 8.69 -10.49
CA ILE A 93 -7.34 7.49 -9.63
C ILE A 93 -8.38 7.69 -8.53
N ILE A 94 -8.30 8.79 -7.77
CA ILE A 94 -9.24 9.11 -6.69
C ILE A 94 -10.68 9.17 -7.20
N ALA A 95 -10.93 9.81 -8.34
CA ALA A 95 -12.27 9.93 -8.91
C ALA A 95 -12.89 8.58 -9.29
N ARG A 96 -12.08 7.55 -9.59
CA ARG A 96 -12.59 6.18 -9.85
C ARG A 96 -12.81 5.40 -8.58
N GLU A 97 -11.98 5.62 -7.57
CA GLU A 97 -12.13 4.99 -6.26
C GLU A 97 -13.38 5.53 -5.54
N GLN A 98 -13.62 6.83 -5.65
CA GLN A 98 -14.59 7.56 -4.84
C GLN A 98 -16.01 6.95 -4.83
N PRO A 99 -16.66 6.59 -5.96
CA PRO A 99 -18.05 6.14 -5.93
C PRO A 99 -18.27 4.87 -5.11
N TRP A 100 -17.44 3.84 -5.32
CA TRP A 100 -17.57 2.57 -4.60
C TRP A 100 -16.93 2.65 -3.20
N ARG A 101 -15.84 3.41 -3.04
CA ARG A 101 -15.14 3.56 -1.77
C ARG A 101 -16.03 4.28 -0.77
N ASP A 102 -16.62 5.41 -1.17
CA ASP A 102 -17.41 6.23 -0.27
C ASP A 102 -18.70 5.50 0.14
N GLU A 103 -19.34 4.74 -0.75
CA GLU A 103 -20.47 3.89 -0.37
C GLU A 103 -20.07 2.77 0.58
N ALA A 104 -18.93 2.10 0.33
CA ALA A 104 -18.39 1.08 1.23
C ALA A 104 -18.10 1.67 2.62
N LEU A 105 -17.49 2.86 2.69
CA LEU A 105 -17.23 3.56 3.93
C LEU A 105 -18.53 3.98 4.63
N GLN A 106 -19.54 4.43 3.89
CA GLN A 106 -20.84 4.80 4.44
C GLN A 106 -21.52 3.61 5.10
N ILE A 107 -21.44 2.42 4.49
CA ILE A 107 -21.97 1.17 5.06
C ILE A 107 -21.21 0.77 6.32
N LEU A 108 -19.87 0.85 6.29
CA LEU A 108 -19.01 0.36 7.37
C LEU A 108 -18.93 1.32 8.57
N THR A 109 -19.04 2.62 8.33
CA THR A 109 -18.70 3.65 9.33
C THR A 109 -19.78 4.71 9.51
N GLY A 110 -20.79 4.76 8.63
CA GLY A 110 -21.77 5.84 8.61
C GLY A 110 -21.24 7.16 8.03
N GLN A 111 -20.01 7.18 7.51
CA GLN A 111 -19.34 8.36 6.93
C GLN A 111 -18.72 8.02 5.56
N THR A 112 -18.50 9.03 4.72
CA THR A 112 -17.85 8.92 3.40
C THR A 112 -16.42 9.45 3.42
N ASP A 113 -15.70 9.37 2.30
CA ASP A 113 -14.46 10.12 2.05
C ASP A 113 -13.35 9.94 3.11
N ALA A 114 -12.56 10.99 3.30
CA ALA A 114 -11.54 11.10 4.32
C ALA A 114 -12.07 10.85 5.75
N ALA A 115 -13.30 11.27 6.05
CA ALA A 115 -13.91 11.09 7.36
C ALA A 115 -14.18 9.61 7.64
N GLY A 116 -14.80 8.90 6.69
CA GLY A 116 -15.04 7.47 6.72
C GLY A 116 -13.75 6.65 6.78
N MET A 117 -12.71 7.05 6.04
CA MET A 117 -11.43 6.36 6.10
C MET A 117 -10.77 6.50 7.47
N ARG A 118 -10.79 7.71 8.05
CA ARG A 118 -10.32 7.94 9.43
C ARG A 118 -11.13 7.16 10.45
N ALA A 119 -12.46 7.09 10.29
CA ALA A 119 -13.32 6.33 11.17
C ALA A 119 -13.01 4.82 11.10
N LEU A 120 -12.87 4.27 9.90
CA LEU A 120 -12.51 2.86 9.69
C LEU A 120 -11.13 2.53 10.27
N ARG A 121 -10.15 3.44 10.11
CA ARG A 121 -8.82 3.31 10.70
C ARG A 121 -8.87 3.36 12.22
N ALA A 122 -9.61 4.31 12.81
CA ALA A 122 -9.74 4.44 14.26
C ALA A 122 -10.39 3.19 14.89
N ASP A 123 -11.43 2.64 14.25
CA ASP A 123 -12.05 1.37 14.66
C ASP A 123 -11.06 0.19 14.60
N SER A 124 -10.21 0.17 13.58
CA SER A 124 -9.21 -0.88 13.38
C SER A 124 -8.03 -0.78 14.35
N LEU A 125 -7.67 0.43 14.78
CA LEU A 125 -6.51 0.68 15.63
C LEU A 125 -6.64 -0.05 16.97
N GLY A 126 -7.71 0.18 17.73
CA GLY A 126 -7.93 -0.50 19.02
C GLY A 126 -6.70 -0.43 19.94
N ALA A 127 -6.14 -1.60 20.28
CA ALA A 127 -4.91 -1.74 21.08
C ALA A 127 -3.64 -2.01 20.24
N ASN A 128 -3.72 -1.81 18.92
CA ASN A 128 -2.60 -1.94 17.99
C ASN A 128 -1.84 -0.60 17.91
N ASP A 129 -0.55 -0.66 17.61
CA ASP A 129 0.32 0.52 17.49
C ASP A 129 0.03 1.29 16.18
N HIS A 130 -0.33 0.54 15.14
CA HIS A 130 -0.61 1.08 13.81
C HIS A 130 -1.85 0.43 13.20
N ALA A 131 -2.43 1.11 12.20
CA ALA A 131 -3.54 0.59 11.42
C ALA A 131 -3.32 0.88 9.94
N VAL A 132 -3.45 -0.18 9.15
CA VAL A 132 -3.40 -0.18 7.69
C VAL A 132 -4.75 -0.67 7.17
N ILE A 133 -5.34 0.09 6.27
CA ILE A 133 -6.56 -0.29 5.56
C ILE A 133 -6.19 -0.82 4.17
N VAL A 134 -6.74 -1.95 3.77
CA VAL A 134 -6.55 -2.53 2.43
C VAL A 134 -7.91 -2.74 1.79
N LEU A 135 -8.20 -2.02 0.72
CA LEU A 135 -9.42 -2.15 -0.07
C LEU A 135 -9.15 -3.03 -1.28
N TRP A 136 -9.90 -4.10 -1.44
CA TRP A 136 -9.94 -4.92 -2.65
C TRP A 136 -11.24 -4.70 -3.38
N THR A 137 -11.18 -4.50 -4.69
CA THR A 137 -12.36 -4.17 -5.47
C THR A 137 -12.31 -4.77 -6.87
N ARG A 138 -13.46 -5.07 -7.47
CA ARG A 138 -13.55 -5.40 -8.91
C ARG A 138 -13.77 -4.17 -9.78
N TYR A 139 -14.00 -3.02 -9.16
CA TYR A 139 -14.05 -1.74 -9.86
C TYR A 139 -12.63 -1.36 -10.32
N GLU A 140 -12.53 -0.77 -11.50
CA GLU A 140 -11.23 -0.39 -12.06
C GLU A 140 -10.70 0.90 -11.41
N CYS A 141 -9.58 0.81 -10.69
CA CYS A 141 -9.00 1.93 -9.94
C CYS A 141 -8.13 2.87 -10.80
N GLY A 142 -8.00 2.63 -12.11
CA GLY A 142 -7.08 3.40 -12.99
C GLY A 142 -5.64 2.90 -12.94
N TRP A 143 -5.21 2.39 -11.80
CA TRP A 143 -3.97 1.61 -11.62
C TRP A 143 -4.25 0.31 -10.86
N VAL A 144 -3.32 -0.66 -10.91
CA VAL A 144 -3.55 -1.99 -10.34
C VAL A 144 -3.62 -1.99 -8.81
N ALA A 145 -2.81 -1.14 -8.17
CA ALA A 145 -2.71 -1.00 -6.73
C ALA A 145 -2.17 0.40 -6.38
N THR A 146 -2.75 1.08 -5.40
CA THR A 146 -2.29 2.42 -5.00
C THR A 146 -2.29 2.56 -3.50
N ALA A 147 -1.20 3.07 -2.93
CA ALA A 147 -1.13 3.56 -1.56
C ALA A 147 -1.56 5.03 -1.47
N VAL A 148 -2.36 5.35 -0.47
CA VAL A 148 -2.86 6.69 -0.16
C VAL A 148 -2.38 7.07 1.22
N ASP A 149 -1.27 7.77 1.25
CA ASP A 149 -0.58 8.18 2.44
C ASP A 149 -1.44 9.09 3.34
N GLU A 150 -2.17 10.04 2.77
CA GLU A 150 -3.03 10.99 3.51
C GLU A 150 -4.04 10.28 4.43
N PHE A 151 -4.50 9.09 4.03
CA PHE A 151 -5.54 8.33 4.72
C PHE A 151 -5.09 6.92 5.15
N ALA A 152 -3.81 6.61 4.99
CA ALA A 152 -3.18 5.34 5.36
C ALA A 152 -3.92 4.09 4.84
N TYR A 153 -4.32 4.09 3.56
CA TYR A 153 -4.94 2.93 2.92
C TYR A 153 -4.29 2.55 1.60
N CYS A 154 -4.38 1.27 1.25
CA CYS A 154 -4.10 0.76 -0.10
C CYS A 154 -5.41 0.39 -0.79
N ALA A 155 -5.55 0.67 -2.09
CA ALA A 155 -6.63 0.15 -2.93
C ALA A 155 -6.06 -0.74 -4.03
N LEU A 156 -6.63 -1.93 -4.22
CA LEU A 156 -6.20 -2.92 -5.20
C LEU A 156 -7.38 -3.39 -6.05
N SER A 157 -7.14 -3.47 -7.36
CA SER A 157 -8.12 -3.93 -8.34
C SER A 157 -8.06 -5.45 -8.54
N TRP A 158 -9.21 -6.08 -8.78
CA TRP A 158 -9.35 -7.52 -9.00
C TRP A 158 -10.06 -7.83 -10.33
N PRO A 159 -9.51 -8.75 -11.14
CA PRO A 159 -8.21 -9.38 -10.97
C PRO A 159 -7.07 -8.36 -11.18
N MET A 160 -5.95 -8.53 -10.46
CA MET A 160 -4.71 -7.75 -10.69
C MET A 160 -4.01 -8.15 -11.99
N PHE A 161 -4.77 -8.27 -13.08
CA PHE A 161 -4.22 -8.56 -14.39
C PHE A 161 -4.19 -7.28 -15.19
N ASP A 162 -2.98 -6.85 -15.51
CA ASP A 162 -2.78 -5.79 -16.47
C ASP A 162 -1.78 -6.28 -17.52
N ALA A 163 -2.30 -6.51 -18.73
CA ALA A 163 -1.50 -6.96 -19.87
C ALA A 163 -0.38 -5.97 -20.25
N ARG A 164 -0.47 -4.71 -19.79
CA ARG A 164 0.43 -3.61 -20.15
C ARG A 164 1.63 -3.54 -19.21
N THR A 165 1.40 -3.73 -17.91
CA THR A 165 2.46 -3.79 -16.89
C THR A 165 3.04 -5.19 -16.73
N GLY A 166 2.33 -6.22 -17.21
CA GLY A 166 2.71 -7.62 -17.03
C GLY A 166 2.44 -8.13 -15.62
N PHE A 167 1.76 -7.35 -14.76
CA PHE A 167 1.36 -7.80 -13.43
C PHE A 167 0.41 -8.98 -13.53
N ARG A 168 0.67 -9.99 -12.70
CA ARG A 168 -0.12 -11.22 -12.64
C ARG A 168 -0.57 -11.45 -11.21
N LEU A 169 -1.60 -12.27 -11.05
CA LEU A 169 -2.06 -12.69 -9.72
C LEU A 169 -0.94 -13.28 -8.84
N ASN A 170 0.10 -13.86 -9.44
CA ASN A 170 1.24 -14.41 -8.70
C ASN A 170 2.17 -13.32 -8.11
N SER A 171 2.20 -12.11 -8.67
CA SER A 171 2.96 -10.97 -8.13
C SER A 171 2.13 -10.12 -7.16
N ALA A 172 0.82 -10.37 -7.03
CA ALA A 172 -0.07 -9.62 -6.14
C ALA A 172 0.42 -9.53 -4.68
N PRO A 173 1.01 -10.58 -4.06
CA PRO A 173 1.55 -10.45 -2.72
C PRO A 173 2.72 -9.46 -2.61
N LEU A 174 3.57 -9.41 -3.65
CA LEU A 174 4.71 -8.48 -3.70
C LEU A 174 4.22 -7.05 -3.87
N VAL A 175 3.25 -6.84 -4.77
CA VAL A 175 2.63 -5.52 -4.96
C VAL A 175 1.97 -5.04 -3.68
N LEU A 176 1.18 -5.88 -2.99
CA LEU A 176 0.60 -5.45 -1.72
C LEU A 176 1.64 -5.17 -0.63
N ALA A 177 2.72 -5.98 -0.55
CA ALA A 177 3.81 -5.70 0.38
C ALA A 177 4.51 -4.36 0.07
N HIS A 178 4.71 -4.07 -1.22
CA HIS A 178 5.23 -2.80 -1.72
C HIS A 178 4.32 -1.61 -1.34
N GLU A 179 3.01 -1.72 -1.61
CA GLU A 179 2.06 -0.66 -1.23
C GLU A 179 1.99 -0.42 0.27
N ILE A 180 2.14 -1.47 1.09
CA ILE A 180 2.21 -1.32 2.55
C ILE A 180 3.42 -0.47 2.93
N CYS A 181 4.59 -0.65 2.31
CA CYS A 181 5.78 0.17 2.60
C CYS A 181 5.54 1.66 2.37
N HIS A 182 4.80 2.04 1.33
CA HIS A 182 4.41 3.44 1.11
C HIS A 182 3.59 4.03 2.26
N LEU A 183 2.75 3.24 2.93
CA LEU A 183 1.98 3.69 4.09
C LEU A 183 2.83 3.98 5.33
N PHE A 184 4.12 3.62 5.29
CA PHE A 184 5.13 3.97 6.30
C PHE A 184 6.18 4.95 5.75
N GLY A 185 5.93 5.50 4.56
CA GLY A 185 6.71 6.59 3.98
C GLY A 185 7.89 6.16 3.13
N ALA A 186 8.03 4.88 2.77
CA ALA A 186 8.97 4.46 1.74
C ALA A 186 8.54 4.98 0.36
N PRO A 187 9.38 5.63 -0.43
CA PRO A 187 9.08 6.03 -1.80
C PRO A 187 9.36 4.88 -2.78
N ASP A 188 8.90 5.06 -4.01
CA ASP A 188 9.39 4.24 -5.13
C ASP A 188 10.88 4.48 -5.39
N GLU A 189 11.58 3.41 -5.77
CA GLU A 189 13.01 3.43 -6.10
C GLU A 189 13.26 3.35 -7.61
N TYR A 190 12.19 3.35 -8.41
CA TYR A 190 12.24 3.35 -9.86
C TYR A 190 11.62 4.62 -10.44
N SER A 191 12.14 5.04 -11.59
CA SER A 191 11.51 6.07 -12.40
C SER A 191 10.26 5.50 -13.09
N ALA A 192 9.11 6.16 -12.93
CA ALA A 192 7.87 5.79 -13.59
C ALA A 192 7.66 6.63 -14.86
N THR A 193 6.88 6.13 -15.83
CA THR A 193 6.45 6.93 -16.98
C THR A 193 4.96 7.20 -16.84
N ASP A 194 4.55 8.46 -16.88
CA ASP A 194 3.15 8.83 -16.77
C ASP A 194 2.35 8.57 -18.07
N SER A 195 1.03 8.83 -18.05
CA SER A 195 0.16 8.69 -19.24
C SER A 195 0.57 9.52 -20.44
N THR A 196 1.33 10.59 -20.24
CA THR A 196 1.79 11.48 -21.31
C THR A 196 3.13 11.05 -21.89
N GLY A 197 3.72 9.97 -21.37
CA GLY A 197 5.05 9.50 -21.75
C GLY A 197 6.19 10.24 -21.06
N VAL A 198 5.89 11.07 -20.05
CA VAL A 198 6.90 11.80 -19.29
C VAL A 198 7.44 10.89 -18.19
N VAL A 199 8.77 10.76 -18.13
CA VAL A 199 9.45 10.05 -17.06
C VAL A 199 9.37 10.90 -15.80
N VAL A 200 8.68 10.39 -14.78
CA VAL A 200 8.70 10.87 -13.41
C VAL A 200 9.85 10.14 -12.71
N PRO A 201 11.00 10.80 -12.47
CA PRO A 201 12.10 10.14 -11.81
C PRO A 201 11.72 9.81 -10.36
N CYS A 202 12.22 8.67 -9.86
CA CYS A 202 12.29 8.52 -8.41
C CYS A 202 13.13 9.66 -7.83
N ARG A 203 12.92 9.96 -6.55
CA ARG A 203 13.51 11.14 -5.93
C ARG A 203 14.40 10.75 -4.79
N LEU A 204 15.54 11.44 -4.65
CA LEU A 204 16.45 11.27 -3.50
C LEU A 204 15.85 11.86 -2.21
N LEU A 205 15.15 13.00 -2.32
CA LEU A 205 14.46 13.73 -1.25
C LEU A 205 13.06 14.12 -1.75
N ASP A 206 12.16 14.47 -0.84
CA ASP A 206 10.82 14.97 -1.20
C ASP A 206 10.85 16.43 -1.69
N ASP A 207 9.67 17.00 -1.99
CA ASP A 207 9.52 18.37 -2.53
C ASP A 207 9.97 19.45 -1.54
N GLN A 208 10.13 19.12 -0.27
CA GLN A 208 10.60 20.03 0.77
C GLN A 208 12.12 19.88 1.02
N GLY A 209 12.78 18.94 0.34
CA GLY A 209 14.18 18.62 0.56
C GLY A 209 14.41 17.74 1.79
N GLU A 210 13.35 17.10 2.31
CA GLU A 210 13.43 16.15 3.42
C GLU A 210 13.62 14.72 2.87
N GLY A 211 14.23 13.85 3.66
CA GLY A 211 14.28 12.42 3.38
C GLY A 211 12.90 11.76 3.59
N PHE A 212 12.87 10.44 3.47
CA PHE A 212 11.64 9.65 3.48
C PHE A 212 11.46 8.85 4.77
N GLY A 213 10.22 8.40 5.02
CA GLY A 213 9.85 7.78 6.29
C GLY A 213 9.94 8.74 7.49
N ARG A 214 9.77 8.20 8.70
CA ARG A 214 9.88 8.99 9.94
C ARG A 214 11.32 9.29 10.34
N LEU A 215 12.27 8.48 9.88
CA LEU A 215 13.70 8.65 10.11
C LEU A 215 14.38 9.65 9.16
N ASP A 216 13.62 10.30 8.27
CA ASP A 216 14.13 11.32 7.36
C ASP A 216 15.29 10.80 6.48
N PHE A 217 15.17 9.56 5.99
CA PHE A 217 16.25 8.87 5.30
C PHE A 217 16.16 9.09 3.78
N ALA A 218 17.24 9.57 3.16
CA ALA A 218 17.26 9.81 1.72
C ALA A 218 17.05 8.50 0.92
N ASN A 219 16.36 8.58 -0.20
CA ASN A 219 16.14 7.44 -1.09
C ASN A 219 17.36 7.17 -1.97
N ILE A 220 18.44 6.72 -1.34
CA ILE A 220 19.73 6.48 -2.01
C ILE A 220 19.68 5.28 -2.98
N ASN A 221 18.62 4.48 -2.97
CA ASN A 221 18.41 3.38 -3.91
C ASN A 221 17.63 3.77 -5.17
N CYS A 222 17.25 5.04 -5.30
CA CYS A 222 16.59 5.56 -6.49
C CYS A 222 17.45 5.35 -7.75
N ASP A 223 16.93 4.61 -8.73
CA ASP A 223 17.63 4.27 -9.98
C ASP A 223 17.98 5.47 -10.87
N HIS A 224 17.33 6.62 -10.64
CA HIS A 224 17.65 7.87 -11.32
C HIS A 224 18.97 8.50 -10.82
N PHE A 225 19.28 8.34 -9.53
CA PHE A 225 20.43 8.97 -8.88
C PHE A 225 21.52 7.99 -8.47
N ASN A 226 21.21 6.69 -8.42
CA ASN A 226 22.15 5.63 -8.12
C ASN A 226 22.41 4.77 -9.37
N PRO A 227 23.63 4.78 -9.94
CA PRO A 227 23.96 3.96 -11.13
C PRO A 227 24.00 2.45 -10.84
N HIS A 228 24.01 2.06 -9.57
CA HIS A 228 24.02 0.68 -9.11
C HIS A 228 22.98 0.48 -8.00
N PRO A 229 21.68 0.63 -8.33
CA PRO A 229 20.63 0.43 -7.34
C PRO A 229 20.62 -1.04 -6.92
N GLU A 230 20.57 -1.28 -5.62
CA GLU A 230 20.41 -2.59 -5.03
C GLU A 230 19.04 -3.17 -5.45
N PRO A 231 18.97 -4.46 -5.81
CA PRO A 231 17.69 -5.12 -6.04
C PRO A 231 16.79 -4.99 -4.80
N CYS A 232 15.56 -4.52 -4.99
CA CYS A 232 14.68 -4.19 -3.90
C CYS A 232 13.21 -4.38 -4.28
N LEU A 233 12.35 -4.60 -3.28
CA LEU A 233 10.91 -4.66 -3.46
C LEU A 233 10.37 -3.33 -4.00
N MET A 234 10.96 -2.20 -3.59
CA MET A 234 10.54 -0.85 -3.98
C MET A 234 11.02 -0.44 -5.37
N ASN A 235 11.91 -1.20 -6.02
CA ASN A 235 12.24 -1.05 -7.45
C ASN A 235 11.73 -2.21 -8.31
N SER A 236 10.90 -3.11 -7.75
CA SER A 236 10.34 -4.28 -8.41
C SER A 236 11.38 -5.25 -9.00
N LYS A 237 12.65 -5.21 -8.56
CA LYS A 237 13.71 -6.10 -9.05
C LYS A 237 13.99 -7.28 -8.11
N ASP A 238 13.46 -7.26 -6.90
CA ASP A 238 13.57 -8.35 -5.93
C ASP A 238 12.30 -8.49 -5.07
N ASN A 239 12.22 -9.57 -4.31
CA ASN A 239 11.18 -9.85 -3.33
C ASN A 239 11.59 -9.42 -1.91
N LEU A 240 12.73 -8.74 -1.78
CA LEU A 240 13.35 -8.32 -0.53
C LEU A 240 13.45 -6.81 -0.43
N LEU A 241 13.35 -6.28 0.78
CA LEU A 241 13.66 -4.91 1.16
C LEU A 241 15.18 -4.80 1.22
N CYS A 242 15.70 -3.87 0.45
CA CYS A 242 17.05 -3.34 0.55
C CYS A 242 17.18 -2.47 1.81
N ASP A 243 18.41 -2.13 2.17
CA ASP A 243 18.67 -1.39 3.42
C ASP A 243 18.09 0.03 3.39
N THR A 244 18.00 0.63 2.21
CA THR A 244 17.33 1.93 2.02
C THR A 244 15.86 1.87 2.40
N THR A 245 15.11 0.90 1.85
CA THR A 245 13.70 0.73 2.18
C THR A 245 13.50 0.36 3.66
N LYS A 246 14.37 -0.49 4.24
CA LYS A 246 14.32 -0.81 5.67
C LYS A 246 14.43 0.45 6.52
N ALA A 247 15.33 1.37 6.20
CA ALA A 247 15.43 2.66 6.89
C ALA A 247 14.15 3.49 6.77
N HIS A 248 13.53 3.54 5.58
CA HIS A 248 12.28 4.29 5.39
C HIS A 248 11.12 3.75 6.24
N VAL A 249 11.00 2.42 6.36
CA VAL A 249 9.93 1.80 7.17
C VAL A 249 10.28 1.74 8.66
N GLY A 250 11.42 2.28 9.09
CA GLY A 250 11.81 2.37 10.51
C GLY A 250 12.59 1.18 11.05
N TRP A 251 13.21 0.38 10.18
CA TRP A 251 14.01 -0.79 10.54
C TRP A 251 15.51 -0.49 10.43
N LEU A 252 15.94 0.60 11.05
CA LEU A 252 17.34 0.99 11.11
C LEU A 252 17.86 0.81 12.54
N ASP A 253 19.06 0.26 12.67
CA ASP A 253 19.87 0.25 13.89
C ASP A 253 21.26 0.75 13.46
N SER A 254 21.42 2.07 13.48
CA SER A 254 22.57 2.73 12.86
C SER A 254 23.84 2.61 13.70
N ASP A 255 23.71 2.48 15.02
CA ASP A 255 24.83 2.33 15.96
C ASP A 255 25.16 0.87 16.30
N ARG A 256 24.35 -0.08 15.80
CA ARG A 256 24.47 -1.53 15.98
C ARG A 256 24.44 -1.96 17.44
N ASN A 257 23.69 -1.24 18.27
CA ASN A 257 23.55 -1.56 19.68
C ASN A 257 22.53 -2.70 19.92
N GLY A 258 21.87 -3.20 18.87
CA GLY A 258 20.85 -4.24 18.94
C GLY A 258 19.45 -3.69 19.25
N VAL A 259 19.25 -2.39 19.11
CA VAL A 259 18.00 -1.65 19.32
C VAL A 259 17.75 -0.81 18.08
N LEU A 260 16.52 -0.87 17.55
CA LEU A 260 16.17 -0.02 16.42
C LEU A 260 16.22 1.47 16.84
N ASP A 261 16.68 2.34 15.94
CA ASP A 261 16.77 3.79 16.12
C ASP A 261 15.43 4.43 16.52
N VAL A 262 14.31 3.75 16.25
CA VAL A 262 12.95 4.16 16.62
C VAL A 262 12.66 4.04 18.12
N PHE A 263 13.50 3.33 18.87
CA PHE A 263 13.39 3.11 20.31
C PHE A 263 14.51 3.79 21.12
N ALA A 264 15.38 4.57 20.46
CA ALA A 264 16.49 5.30 21.07
C ALA A 264 16.08 6.68 21.63
#